data_AF-A0A2S9GCS1-F1
#
_entry.id   AF-A0A2S9GCS1-F1
#
_cell.length_a   1.000
_cell.length_b   1.000
_cell.length_c   1.000
_cell.angle_alpha   90.00
_cell.angle_beta   90.00
_cell.angle_gamma   90.00
#
_symmetry.space_group_name_H-M   'P 1'
#
loop_
_entity.id
_entity.type
_entity.pdbx_description
1 polymer ?
#
loop_
_entity_poly.entity_id
_entity_poly.type
_entity_poly.pdbx_seq_one_letter_code
_entity_poly.pdbx_strand_id
1 'polypeptide(L)'
;SGRVLLGRDRLGIKPLYLSETSDRLRFASSLPALLAGGGVDTPIDPVALHHYMTFHSVVPSPRTILRGVSKLPPATVMAIEPDGT
;
A
#
# COMPACT_ATOMS: atom_id res chain seq x y z
N SER A 1 15.72 -12.55 -15.88
CA SER A 1 14.39 -11.97 -15.70
C SER A 1 14.12 -11.80 -14.22
N GLY A 2 14.31 -10.60 -13.67
CA GLY A 2 14.08 -10.29 -12.24
C GLY A 2 12.97 -9.26 -12.00
N ARG A 3 12.25 -8.87 -13.05
CA ARG A 3 11.22 -7.83 -13.01
C ARG A 3 9.93 -8.33 -12.36
N VAL A 4 9.36 -7.55 -11.45
CA VAL A 4 8.03 -7.79 -10.85
C VAL A 4 7.04 -6.78 -11.43
N LEU A 5 5.83 -7.23 -11.75
CA LEU A 5 4.72 -6.37 -12.18
C LEU A 5 3.54 -6.52 -11.20
N LEU A 6 3.09 -5.39 -10.66
CA LEU A 6 1.96 -5.29 -9.74
C LEU A 6 0.84 -4.51 -10.41
N GLY A 7 -0.25 -5.21 -10.78
CA GLY A 7 -1.43 -4.60 -11.38
C GLY A 7 -2.58 -4.45 -10.38
N ARG A 8 -3.23 -3.28 -10.35
CA ARG A 8 -4.49 -3.06 -9.62
C ARG A 8 -5.64 -2.74 -10.58
N ASP A 9 -6.81 -3.30 -10.28
CA ASP A 9 -7.99 -3.21 -11.15
C ASP A 9 -8.47 -1.77 -11.38
N ARG A 10 -9.21 -1.56 -12.48
CA ARG A 10 -9.65 -0.24 -12.95
C ARG A 10 -10.43 0.58 -11.91
N LEU A 11 -11.18 -0.08 -11.03
CA LEU A 11 -12.01 0.56 -10.01
C LEU A 11 -11.34 0.54 -8.62
N GLY A 12 -10.24 -0.21 -8.47
CA GLY A 12 -9.58 -0.45 -7.19
C GLY A 12 -10.42 -1.30 -6.22
N ILE A 13 -11.36 -2.11 -6.71
CA ILE A 13 -12.22 -2.98 -5.88
C ILE A 13 -11.38 -3.89 -4.99
N LYS A 14 -10.27 -4.43 -5.51
CA LYS A 14 -9.31 -5.17 -4.69
C LYS A 14 -8.19 -4.22 -4.25
N PRO A 15 -7.96 -4.05 -2.92
CA PRO A 15 -6.78 -3.34 -2.44
C PRO A 15 -5.50 -4.05 -2.89
N LEU A 16 -4.46 -3.25 -3.14
CA LEU A 16 -3.09 -3.73 -3.16
C LEU A 16 -2.28 -2.78 -2.27
N TYR A 17 -1.87 -3.30 -1.12
CA TYR A 17 -1.11 -2.58 -0.11
C TYR A 17 0.39 -2.77 -0.35
N LEU A 18 1.16 -1.72 -0.09
CA LEU A 18 2.61 -1.70 -0.21
C LEU A 18 3.23 -1.23 1.12
N SER A 19 4.34 -1.84 1.52
CA SER A 19 5.22 -1.30 2.57
C SER A 19 6.66 -1.40 2.06
N GLU A 20 7.36 -0.28 2.10
CA GLU A 20 8.65 -0.09 1.45
C GLU A 20 9.66 0.44 2.46
N THR A 21 10.85 -0.15 2.44
CA THR A 21 12.02 0.29 3.19
C THR A 21 13.23 0.27 2.26
N SER A 22 14.34 0.90 2.64
CA SER A 22 15.54 1.03 1.79
C SER A 22 16.17 -0.29 1.32
N ASP A 23 15.77 -1.42 1.91
CA ASP A 23 16.24 -2.77 1.61
C ASP A 23 15.22 -3.67 0.89
N ARG A 24 13.93 -3.29 0.83
CA ARG A 24 12.85 -4.17 0.33
C ARG A 24 11.54 -3.45 0.05
N LEU A 25 10.80 -3.96 -0.94
CA LEU A 25 9.37 -3.74 -1.11
C LEU A 25 8.59 -4.98 -0.68
N ARG A 26 7.49 -4.80 0.04
CA ARG A 26 6.50 -5.84 0.36
C ARG A 26 5.13 -5.43 -0.15
N PHE A 27 4.36 -6.38 -0.66
CA PHE A 27 3.01 -6.16 -1.14
C PHE A 27 2.05 -7.25 -0.67
N ALA A 28 0.76 -6.91 -0.48
CA ALA A 28 -0.30 -7.86 -0.20
C ALA A 28 -1.68 -7.30 -0.58
N SER A 29 -2.64 -8.18 -0.86
CA SER A 29 -4.04 -7.81 -1.12
C SER A 29 -4.86 -7.53 0.15
N SER A 30 -4.29 -7.77 1.33
CA SER A 30 -4.90 -7.45 2.63
C SER A 30 -3.88 -6.86 3.59
N LEU A 31 -4.34 -5.94 4.44
CA LEU A 31 -3.48 -5.30 5.44
C LEU A 31 -2.92 -6.30 6.47
N PRO A 32 -3.69 -7.28 7.01
CA PRO A 32 -3.15 -8.27 7.95
C PRO A 32 -2.03 -9.14 7.36
N ALA A 33 -2.14 -9.54 6.08
CA ALA A 33 -1.11 -10.33 5.42
C ALA A 33 0.21 -9.55 5.25
N LEU A 34 0.13 -8.24 4.97
CA LEU A 34 1.31 -7.37 4.91
C LEU A 34 1.98 -7.24 6.29
N LEU A 35 1.16 -7.02 7.33
CA LEU A 35 1.63 -6.84 8.71
C LEU A 35 2.24 -8.11 9.32
N ALA A 36 1.79 -9.29 8.90
CA ALA A 36 2.37 -10.57 9.31
C ALA A 36 3.86 -10.72 8.96
N GLY A 37 4.37 -9.93 7.99
CA GLY A 37 5.80 -9.86 7.66
C GLY A 37 6.67 -9.10 8.68
N GLY A 38 6.07 -8.47 9.70
CA GLY A 38 6.76 -7.67 10.73
C GLY A 38 7.48 -6.43 10.18
N GLY A 39 8.10 -5.62 11.03
CA GLY A 39 8.97 -4.52 10.59
C GLY A 39 8.30 -3.49 9.65
N VAL A 40 7.03 -3.17 9.92
CA VAL A 40 6.24 -2.13 9.26
C VAL A 40 5.97 -1.01 10.26
N ASP A 41 6.01 0.26 9.85
CA ASP A 41 5.68 1.41 10.71
C ASP A 41 4.15 1.48 10.92
N THR A 42 3.67 0.96 12.05
CA THR A 42 2.24 0.87 12.42
C THR A 42 1.61 2.03 13.21
N PRO A 43 2.26 3.16 13.56
CA PRO A 43 1.57 4.33 14.06
C PRO A 43 0.48 4.82 13.11
N ILE A 44 -0.58 5.38 13.68
CA ILE A 44 -1.65 6.01 12.90
C ILE A 44 -1.10 7.23 12.14
N ASP A 45 -1.45 7.36 10.86
CA ASP A 45 -1.26 8.58 10.08
C ASP A 45 -2.40 9.58 10.43
N PRO A 46 -2.10 10.75 11.04
CA PRO A 46 -3.11 11.74 11.40
C PRO A 46 -3.90 12.28 10.21
N VAL A 47 -3.30 12.34 9.01
CA VAL A 47 -3.99 12.80 7.79
C VAL A 47 -4.95 11.73 7.30
N ALA A 48 -4.56 10.46 7.37
CA ALA A 48 -5.45 9.34 7.08
C ALA A 48 -6.59 9.21 8.09
N LEU A 49 -6.32 9.45 9.38
CA LEU A 49 -7.35 9.51 10.42
C LEU A 49 -8.35 10.64 10.15
N HIS A 50 -7.86 11.83 9.77
CA HIS A 50 -8.72 12.93 9.35
C HIS A 50 -9.60 12.53 8.15
N HIS A 51 -9.02 11.92 7.09
CA HIS A 51 -9.81 11.40 5.97
C HIS A 51 -10.86 10.37 6.40
N TYR A 52 -10.49 9.41 7.27
CA TYR A 52 -11.41 8.41 7.79
C TYR A 52 -12.62 9.05 8.49
N MET A 53 -12.39 10.06 9.33
CA MET A 53 -13.44 10.77 10.06
C MET A 53 -14.30 11.64 9.12
N THR A 54 -13.69 12.37 8.19
CA THR A 54 -14.40 13.26 7.25
C THR A 54 -15.21 12.49 6.19
N PHE A 55 -14.68 11.38 5.70
CA PHE A 55 -15.27 10.59 4.60
C PHE A 55 -15.96 9.31 5.07
N HIS A 56 -16.42 9.28 6.32
CA HIS A 56 -17.24 8.18 6.87
C HIS A 56 -16.61 6.79 6.67
N SER A 57 -15.44 6.59 7.27
CA SER A 57 -14.61 5.36 7.23
C SER A 57 -13.79 5.13 5.96
N VAL A 58 -13.65 6.13 5.08
CA VAL A 58 -12.86 6.03 3.85
C VAL A 58 -11.52 6.75 3.97
N VAL A 59 -10.42 6.02 3.76
CA VAL A 59 -9.08 6.60 3.50
C VAL A 59 -8.77 6.45 2.00
N PRO A 60 -8.64 7.52 1.21
CA PRO A 60 -8.30 7.41 -0.21
C PRO A 60 -6.85 6.95 -0.43
N SER A 61 -6.57 6.31 -1.56
CA SER A 61 -5.17 6.05 -1.99
C SER A 61 -4.45 7.38 -2.26
N PRO A 62 -3.14 7.48 -1.99
CA PRO A 62 -2.23 6.38 -1.63
C PRO A 62 -2.20 6.03 -0.13
N ARG A 63 -2.87 6.75 0.76
CA ARG A 63 -2.77 6.54 2.21
C ARG A 63 -3.49 5.27 2.69
N THR A 64 -3.01 4.71 3.80
CA THR A 64 -3.82 3.88 4.70
C THR A 64 -3.88 4.53 6.08
N ILE A 65 -4.62 3.94 7.03
CA ILE A 65 -4.61 4.41 8.42
C ILE A 65 -3.24 4.25 9.09
N LEU A 66 -2.36 3.39 8.57
CA LEU A 66 -1.01 3.14 9.08
C LEU A 66 0.02 3.91 8.26
N ARG A 67 0.97 4.58 8.93
CA ARG A 67 1.96 5.44 8.29
C ARG A 67 2.90 4.70 7.34
N GLY A 68 3.36 3.51 7.71
CA GLY A 68 4.27 2.67 6.93
C GLY A 68 3.62 1.82 5.84
N VAL A 69 2.34 2.06 5.53
CA VAL A 69 1.62 1.30 4.49
C VAL A 69 0.86 2.23 3.55
N SER A 70 1.15 2.10 2.26
CA SER A 70 0.42 2.77 1.19
C SER A 70 -0.50 1.80 0.44
N LYS A 71 -1.36 2.34 -0.43
CA LYS A 71 -2.15 1.59 -1.41
C LYS A 71 -1.76 2.02 -2.81
N LEU A 72 -1.45 1.07 -3.68
CA LEU A 72 -1.31 1.34 -5.12
C LEU A 72 -2.62 1.97 -5.63
N PRO A 73 -2.61 3.04 -6.45
CA PRO A 73 -3.83 3.65 -6.96
C PRO A 73 -4.65 2.68 -7.85
N PRO A 74 -5.96 2.93 -8.06
CA PRO A 74 -6.74 2.16 -9.04
C PRO A 74 -6.17 2.32 -10.45
N ALA A 75 -6.51 1.39 -11.36
CA ALA A 75 -6.10 1.41 -12.77
C ALA A 75 -4.58 1.57 -13.01
N THR A 76 -3.75 1.10 -12.07
CA THR A 76 -2.29 1.32 -12.08
C THR A 76 -1.54 0.00 -12.23
N VAL A 77 -0.47 0.02 -13.03
CA VAL A 77 0.56 -1.01 -13.04
C VAL A 77 1.85 -0.39 -12.49
N MET A 78 2.41 -1.01 -11.47
CA MET A 78 3.75 -0.70 -10.95
C MET A 78 4.71 -1.79 -11.44
N ALA A 79 5.84 -1.37 -11.98
CA ALA A 79 6.98 -2.25 -12.25
C ALA A 79 8.00 -2.08 -11.13
N ILE A 80 8.68 -3.17 -10.78
CA ILE A 80 9.92 -3.14 -10.01
C ILE A 80 10.96 -3.88 -10.85
N GLU A 81 12.04 -3.19 -11.20
CA GLU A 81 13.16 -3.73 -11.96
C GLU A 81 14.20 -4.42 -11.04
N PRO A 82 15.13 -5.23 -11.59
CA PRO A 82 16.05 -6.03 -10.77
C PRO A 82 17.05 -5.24 -9.92
N ASP A 83 17.22 -3.95 -10.18
CA ASP A 83 18.05 -3.01 -9.42
C ASP A 83 17.28 -2.27 -8.32
N GLY A 84 15.97 -2.50 -8.20
CA GLY A 84 15.08 -1.86 -7.24
C GLY A 84 14.40 -0.58 -7.73
N THR A 85 14.52 -0.24 -9.02
CA THR A 85 13.80 0.90 -9.64
C THR A 85 12.36 0.59 -10.06
#